data_AF-A0A812RZH5-F1
#
_entry.id   AF-A0A812RZH5-F1
#
_cell.length_a   1.000
_cell.length_b   1.000
_cell.length_c   1.000
_cell.angle_alpha   90.00
_cell.angle_beta   90.00
_cell.angle_gamma   90.00
#
_symmetry.space_group_name_H-M   'P 1'
#
loop_
_entity.id
_entity.type
_entity.pdbx_description
1 polymer ?
#
loop_
_entity_poly.entity_id
_entity_poly.type
_entity_poly.pdbx_seq_one_letter_code
_entity_poly.pdbx_strand_id
1 'polypeptide(L)'
;MAFLMMLLFSPVALAGDEELDKEIAEVQRNLDESARMLAELYRQRYSAGEGKDRAMLGILLGDGAADGGVELFGVTPGGGADQAGLAAGDLIVKMDDLSISEAKSPMRALSNYMKQVSPGDEVEVVFDRNGERQTATVTTQAHSAHMMTMVQEKMAKLGDVLPVDLDSLVLMPDGAGHKMVSKTIISRQLMSVDGDLASYFDVDAGVLVVEPAPGSALKAGDILLAVNNVDVTDLDMAYKLLGEVEDTAEIEVKRRGKNRTLDVSADELLASANTTQTRVIRINAPDENGKEVVVKIEAAQTSDNVTRAAPDITIYHLEGRRSERIVWLMEELGMPYELVFERGDLSASMANIRAVNPDVPMAPTVLIGDQILVESGAIIEVILNRYAPDKLTPELFSADYANHMMWMHFAEGSLAARLFSDYRTWLRNPPTERSRMVDSEATVQYAENHLAKHPWFGGEQFSAADIMMMFPLNVATGLNIVDEAQFPNVAAWKKKAEARSAYQRMLKAARPDGMIGNLPRLPEHAPSGPR
;
A
#
# COMPACT_ATOMS: atom_id res chain seq x y z
N MET A 1 61.82 35.69 15.45
CA MET A 1 61.78 35.48 13.99
C MET A 1 61.70 33.98 13.67
N ALA A 2 60.76 33.26 14.30
CA ALA A 2 60.56 31.81 14.15
C ALA A 2 59.11 31.41 14.49
N PHE A 3 58.14 32.20 14.02
CA PHE A 3 56.71 31.91 14.21
C PHE A 3 55.85 32.27 12.99
N LEU A 4 56.47 32.47 11.81
CA LEU A 4 55.78 32.91 10.59
C LEU A 4 56.19 32.11 9.33
N MET A 5 56.56 30.84 9.47
CA MET A 5 56.96 30.02 8.34
C MET A 5 56.54 28.54 8.44
N MET A 6 55.35 28.28 9.01
CA MET A 6 54.73 26.94 9.09
C MET A 6 53.25 26.98 8.69
N LEU A 7 52.91 27.71 7.63
CA LEU A 7 51.55 27.74 7.04
C LEU A 7 51.57 27.63 5.51
N LEU A 8 52.55 26.92 4.95
CA LEU A 8 52.54 26.56 3.53
C LEU A 8 52.93 25.08 3.44
N PHE A 9 52.03 24.28 2.85
CA PHE A 9 52.08 22.82 2.64
C PHE A 9 51.54 21.94 3.77
N SER A 10 50.22 21.99 3.98
CA SER A 10 49.45 20.79 4.30
C SER A 10 48.86 20.23 2.99
N PRO A 11 48.87 18.91 2.77
CA PRO A 11 48.10 18.30 1.69
C PRO A 11 46.62 18.52 2.02
N VAL A 12 45.90 19.13 1.10
CA VAL A 12 44.44 19.13 1.09
C VAL A 12 44.02 17.67 1.02
N ALA A 13 43.48 17.15 2.12
CA ALA A 13 42.68 15.94 2.07
C ALA A 13 41.48 16.26 1.17
N LEU A 14 41.37 15.54 0.05
CA LEU A 14 40.22 15.56 -0.85
C LEU A 14 39.00 15.09 -0.06
N ALA A 15 38.25 16.04 0.49
CA ALA A 15 36.86 15.84 0.85
C ALA A 15 36.05 15.92 -0.45
N GLY A 16 35.96 14.80 -1.14
CA GLY A 16 35.16 14.65 -2.36
C GLY A 16 35.12 13.17 -2.69
N ASP A 17 34.07 12.48 -2.23
CA ASP A 17 33.57 11.26 -2.89
C ASP A 17 32.25 10.75 -2.32
N GLU A 18 31.78 11.19 -1.15
CA GLU A 18 30.52 10.63 -0.60
C GLU A 18 29.26 11.01 -1.41
N GLU A 19 29.29 12.15 -2.09
CA GLU A 19 28.22 12.60 -3.00
C GLU A 19 28.37 11.99 -4.40
N LEU A 20 29.61 11.80 -4.86
CA LEU A 20 29.92 11.14 -6.13
C LEU A 20 29.58 9.64 -6.05
N ASP A 21 29.89 8.98 -4.93
CA ASP A 21 29.56 7.58 -4.66
C ASP A 21 28.05 7.35 -4.62
N LYS A 22 27.28 8.31 -4.06
CA LYS A 22 25.82 8.28 -4.09
C LYS A 22 25.28 8.43 -5.51
N GLU A 23 25.86 9.34 -6.29
CA GLU A 23 25.45 9.57 -7.68
C GLU A 23 25.79 8.35 -8.56
N ILE A 24 26.97 7.73 -8.37
CA ILE A 24 27.36 6.46 -9.01
C ILE A 24 26.39 5.34 -8.62
N ALA A 25 26.06 5.20 -7.33
CA ALA A 25 25.13 4.18 -6.86
C ALA A 25 23.71 4.38 -7.41
N GLU A 26 23.26 5.63 -7.57
CA GLU A 26 21.96 5.95 -8.17
C GLU A 26 21.95 5.65 -9.68
N VAL A 27 23.01 5.98 -10.39
CA VAL A 27 23.18 5.65 -11.82
C VAL A 27 23.24 4.14 -12.03
N GLN A 28 23.96 3.41 -11.19
CA GLN A 28 23.97 1.94 -11.21
C GLN A 28 22.57 1.36 -10.96
N ARG A 29 21.83 1.89 -9.98
CA ARG A 29 20.46 1.47 -9.68
C ARG A 29 19.51 1.72 -10.86
N ASN A 30 19.66 2.86 -11.54
CA ASN A 30 18.88 3.21 -12.73
C ASN A 30 19.23 2.31 -13.93
N LEU A 31 20.50 1.91 -14.07
CA LEU A 31 20.95 0.95 -15.09
C LEU A 31 20.37 -0.45 -14.83
N ASP A 32 20.34 -0.90 -13.57
CA ASP A 32 19.74 -2.18 -13.19
C ASP A 32 18.23 -2.20 -13.45
N GLU A 33 17.52 -1.12 -13.13
CA GLU A 33 16.09 -0.97 -13.44
C GLU A 33 15.83 -0.94 -14.94
N SER A 34 16.67 -0.24 -15.69
CA SER A 34 16.59 -0.17 -17.15
C SER A 34 16.88 -1.53 -17.79
N ALA A 35 17.86 -2.27 -17.29
CA ALA A 35 18.18 -3.63 -17.74
C ALA A 35 17.02 -4.60 -17.44
N ARG A 36 16.39 -4.50 -16.27
CA ARG A 36 15.17 -5.25 -15.92
C ARG A 36 14.01 -4.94 -16.85
N MET A 37 13.77 -3.67 -17.14
CA MET A 37 12.69 -3.25 -18.04
C MET A 37 12.95 -3.66 -19.49
N LEU A 38 14.20 -3.62 -19.94
CA LEU A 38 14.58 -4.12 -21.26
C LEU A 38 14.44 -5.64 -21.34
N ALA A 39 14.81 -6.39 -20.30
CA ALA A 39 14.59 -7.83 -20.22
C ALA A 39 13.10 -8.19 -20.32
N GLU A 40 12.22 -7.39 -19.70
CA GLU A 40 10.76 -7.52 -19.80
C GLU A 40 10.25 -7.26 -21.24
N LEU A 41 10.79 -6.24 -21.92
CA LEU A 41 10.41 -5.92 -23.30
C LEU A 41 10.92 -6.95 -24.30
N TYR A 42 12.15 -7.43 -24.16
CA TYR A 42 12.66 -8.56 -24.95
C TYR A 42 11.85 -9.83 -24.68
N ARG A 43 11.41 -10.07 -23.44
CA ARG A 43 10.47 -11.15 -23.10
C ARG A 43 9.19 -11.01 -23.91
N GLN A 44 8.46 -9.89 -23.82
CA GLN A 44 7.22 -9.65 -24.60
C GLN A 44 7.42 -9.85 -26.11
N ARG A 45 8.59 -9.51 -26.63
CA ARG A 45 8.93 -9.66 -28.05
C ARG A 45 9.20 -11.11 -28.47
N TYR A 46 9.74 -11.95 -27.59
CA TYR A 46 10.22 -13.30 -27.93
C TYR A 46 9.52 -14.46 -27.20
N SER A 47 8.57 -14.20 -26.28
CA SER A 47 7.90 -15.22 -25.46
C SER A 47 6.56 -15.74 -26.00
N ALA A 48 6.26 -15.58 -27.29
CA ALA A 48 5.05 -16.14 -27.92
C ALA A 48 5.19 -17.64 -28.28
N GLY A 49 5.75 -18.46 -27.39
CA GLY A 49 5.91 -19.89 -27.63
C GLY A 49 5.88 -20.71 -26.35
N GLU A 50 4.81 -21.50 -26.18
CA GLU A 50 4.69 -22.55 -25.16
C GLU A 50 5.89 -23.51 -25.21
N GLY A 51 6.53 -23.76 -24.06
CA GLY A 51 7.56 -24.78 -23.94
C GLY A 51 8.15 -24.88 -22.53
N LYS A 52 8.04 -26.09 -21.96
CA LYS A 52 8.65 -26.62 -20.72
C LYS A 52 9.89 -25.88 -20.19
N ASP A 53 9.95 -25.71 -18.87
CA ASP A 53 11.09 -25.23 -18.06
C ASP A 53 12.46 -25.32 -18.77
N ARG A 54 12.83 -24.23 -19.46
CA ARG A 54 14.10 -24.14 -20.16
C ARG A 54 15.16 -23.65 -19.18
N ALA A 55 16.35 -24.23 -19.25
CA ALA A 55 17.49 -23.74 -18.49
C ALA A 55 17.90 -22.35 -18.99
N MET A 56 18.22 -21.45 -18.06
CA MET A 56 18.72 -20.11 -18.36
C MET A 56 20.00 -19.80 -17.59
N LEU A 57 20.89 -19.07 -18.24
CA LEU A 57 22.05 -18.45 -17.57
C LEU A 57 21.71 -17.10 -16.94
N GLY A 58 20.63 -16.43 -17.38
CA GLY A 58 20.32 -15.07 -16.91
C GLY A 58 21.17 -13.98 -17.58
N ILE A 59 21.45 -14.12 -18.87
CA ILE A 59 22.19 -13.12 -19.69
C ILE A 59 21.25 -12.39 -20.65
N LEU A 60 21.51 -11.10 -20.86
CA LEU A 60 20.84 -10.25 -21.85
C LEU A 60 21.83 -9.96 -22.97
N LEU A 61 21.45 -10.31 -24.19
CA LEU A 61 22.32 -10.20 -25.36
C LEU A 61 21.99 -8.93 -26.13
N GLY A 62 23.02 -8.19 -26.56
CA GLY A 62 22.85 -7.08 -27.49
C GLY A 62 22.57 -7.54 -28.93
N ASP A 63 22.12 -6.62 -29.77
CA ASP A 63 21.84 -6.87 -31.20
C ASP A 63 23.12 -6.96 -32.08
N GLY A 64 24.31 -6.80 -31.48
CA GLY A 64 25.60 -6.81 -32.17
C GLY A 64 26.45 -8.04 -31.85
N ALA A 65 26.85 -8.79 -32.88
CA ALA A 65 28.04 -9.62 -32.78
C ALA A 65 29.24 -8.68 -32.92
N ALA A 66 29.92 -8.37 -31.81
CA ALA A 66 31.25 -7.78 -31.89
C ALA A 66 32.21 -8.80 -32.51
N ASP A 67 33.20 -8.35 -33.28
CA ASP A 67 34.18 -9.23 -33.92
C ASP A 67 34.83 -10.15 -32.87
N GLY A 68 34.46 -11.44 -32.88
CA GLY A 68 35.03 -12.45 -32.00
C GLY A 68 34.22 -12.81 -30.73
N GLY A 69 32.92 -12.51 -30.62
CA GLY A 69 32.12 -13.01 -29.50
C GLY A 69 30.66 -12.56 -29.47
N VAL A 70 30.00 -12.72 -28.32
CA VAL A 70 28.66 -12.18 -28.04
C VAL A 70 28.75 -11.22 -26.87
N GLU A 71 28.46 -9.95 -27.09
CA GLU A 71 28.49 -8.92 -26.06
C GLU A 71 27.23 -8.98 -25.19
N LEU A 72 27.44 -8.94 -23.88
CA LEU A 72 26.37 -8.84 -22.90
C LEU A 72 25.89 -7.40 -22.80
N PHE A 73 24.62 -7.20 -23.10
CA PHE A 73 23.94 -5.95 -22.79
C PHE A 73 23.72 -5.82 -21.28
N GLY A 74 23.58 -6.95 -20.58
CA GLY A 74 23.43 -6.99 -19.14
C GLY A 74 23.19 -8.41 -18.64
N VAL A 75 23.00 -8.55 -17.34
CA VAL A 75 22.60 -9.80 -16.69
C VAL A 75 21.27 -9.61 -15.97
N THR A 76 20.52 -10.70 -15.80
CA THR A 76 19.29 -10.67 -15.01
C THR A 76 19.66 -10.76 -13.53
N PRO A 77 19.28 -9.76 -12.71
CA PRO A 77 19.59 -9.78 -11.28
C PRO A 77 19.08 -11.04 -10.57
N GLY A 78 19.89 -11.63 -9.70
CA GLY A 78 19.62 -12.89 -8.99
C GLY A 78 19.73 -14.16 -9.84
N GLY A 79 20.03 -14.04 -11.14
CA GLY A 79 20.23 -15.16 -12.06
C GLY A 79 21.62 -15.77 -11.95
N GLY A 80 21.83 -16.92 -12.60
CA GLY A 80 23.12 -17.62 -12.56
C GLY A 80 24.31 -16.75 -12.98
N ALA A 81 24.15 -15.94 -14.04
CA ALA A 81 25.21 -15.09 -14.57
C ALA A 81 25.56 -13.93 -13.62
N ASP A 82 24.55 -13.34 -12.98
CA ASP A 82 24.75 -12.31 -11.96
C ASP A 82 25.49 -12.88 -10.73
N GLN A 83 25.05 -14.05 -10.25
CA GLN A 83 25.72 -14.76 -9.15
C GLN A 83 27.16 -15.16 -9.48
N ALA A 84 27.44 -15.46 -10.75
CA ALA A 84 28.77 -15.78 -11.26
C ALA A 84 29.63 -14.54 -11.57
N GLY A 85 29.09 -13.33 -11.40
CA GLY A 85 29.81 -12.06 -11.56
C GLY A 85 29.98 -11.57 -13.01
N LEU A 86 29.18 -12.08 -13.95
CA LEU A 86 29.08 -11.51 -15.30
C LEU A 86 28.35 -10.17 -15.24
N ALA A 87 28.67 -9.27 -16.17
CA ALA A 87 28.16 -7.90 -16.19
C ALA A 87 27.94 -7.39 -17.61
N ALA A 88 27.24 -6.26 -17.72
CA ALA A 88 27.10 -5.53 -18.99
C ALA A 88 28.48 -5.15 -19.54
N GLY A 89 28.67 -5.32 -20.85
CA GLY A 89 29.93 -5.07 -21.56
C GLY A 89 30.88 -6.26 -21.62
N ASP A 90 30.57 -7.38 -20.96
CA ASP A 90 31.36 -8.61 -21.11
C ASP A 90 31.18 -9.20 -22.50
N LEU A 91 32.28 -9.58 -23.15
CA LEU A 91 32.25 -10.26 -24.43
C LEU A 91 32.43 -11.77 -24.23
N ILE A 92 31.36 -12.56 -24.36
CA ILE A 92 31.45 -14.01 -24.26
C ILE A 92 32.16 -14.57 -25.49
N VAL A 93 33.25 -15.30 -25.25
CA VAL A 93 34.12 -15.85 -26.30
C VAL A 93 34.10 -17.38 -26.34
N LYS A 94 33.78 -18.05 -25.23
CA LYS A 94 33.71 -19.52 -25.16
C LYS A 94 32.76 -19.96 -24.04
N MET A 95 32.08 -21.09 -24.25
CA MET A 95 31.22 -21.74 -23.27
C MET A 95 31.48 -23.24 -23.25
N ASP A 96 31.93 -23.79 -22.13
CA ASP A 96 32.53 -25.12 -22.05
C ASP A 96 33.46 -25.36 -23.25
N ASP A 97 33.30 -26.46 -24.01
CA ASP A 97 34.11 -26.76 -25.18
C ASP A 97 33.72 -25.96 -26.45
N LEU A 98 32.65 -25.15 -26.40
CA LEU A 98 32.15 -24.38 -27.54
C LEU A 98 32.87 -23.03 -27.67
N SER A 99 33.72 -22.88 -28.68
CA SER A 99 34.27 -21.58 -29.08
C SER A 99 33.19 -20.74 -29.76
N ILE A 100 32.72 -19.70 -29.07
CA ILE A 100 31.70 -18.76 -29.56
C ILE A 100 32.33 -17.76 -30.54
N SER A 101 33.57 -17.35 -30.28
CA SER A 101 34.35 -16.42 -31.09
C SER A 101 34.68 -16.93 -32.49
N GLU A 102 34.84 -18.25 -32.63
CA GLU A 102 35.16 -18.91 -33.91
C GLU A 102 33.91 -19.37 -34.68
N ALA A 103 32.72 -19.20 -34.10
CA ALA A 103 31.48 -19.64 -34.72
C ALA A 103 31.08 -18.71 -35.88
N LYS A 104 30.64 -19.29 -37.01
CA LYS A 104 30.09 -18.52 -38.15
C LYS A 104 28.89 -17.64 -37.78
N SER A 105 28.18 -17.99 -36.71
CA SER A 105 27.08 -17.21 -36.15
C SER A 105 27.08 -17.39 -34.63
N PRO A 106 27.79 -16.51 -33.91
CA PRO A 106 27.99 -16.62 -32.45
C PRO A 106 26.66 -16.72 -31.68
N MET A 107 25.69 -15.86 -31.99
CA MET A 107 24.36 -15.90 -31.35
C MET A 107 23.61 -17.22 -31.60
N ARG A 108 23.72 -17.79 -32.81
CA ARG A 108 23.06 -19.05 -33.14
C ARG A 108 23.74 -20.24 -32.47
N ALA A 109 25.08 -20.21 -32.35
CA ALA A 109 25.85 -21.20 -31.62
C ALA A 109 25.44 -21.21 -30.14
N LEU A 110 25.39 -20.03 -29.51
CA LEU A 110 24.93 -19.83 -28.14
C LEU A 110 23.48 -20.35 -27.94
N SER A 111 22.55 -19.95 -28.81
CA SER A 111 21.15 -20.38 -28.72
C SER A 111 20.99 -21.91 -28.87
N ASN A 112 21.83 -22.57 -29.67
CA ASN A 112 21.78 -24.01 -29.84
C ASN A 112 22.42 -24.78 -28.68
N TYR A 113 23.47 -24.22 -28.08
CA TYR A 113 24.07 -24.76 -26.87
C TYR A 113 23.06 -24.73 -25.72
N MET A 114 22.39 -23.59 -25.50
CA MET A 114 21.38 -23.43 -24.45
C MET A 114 20.15 -24.34 -24.58
N LYS A 115 19.90 -24.95 -25.75
CA LYS A 115 18.84 -25.96 -25.93
C LYS A 115 19.21 -27.33 -25.34
N GLN A 116 20.49 -27.56 -25.06
CA GLN A 116 21.03 -28.84 -24.58
C GLN A 116 21.29 -28.84 -23.07
N VAL A 117 21.25 -27.66 -22.44
CA VAL A 117 21.51 -27.46 -21.01
C VAL A 117 20.22 -27.64 -20.22
N SER A 118 20.32 -28.28 -19.06
CA SER A 118 19.24 -28.52 -18.11
C SER A 118 19.39 -27.65 -16.87
N PRO A 119 18.30 -27.27 -16.18
CA PRO A 119 18.39 -26.54 -14.92
C PRO A 119 19.29 -27.25 -13.91
N GLY A 120 20.19 -26.50 -13.27
CA GLY A 120 21.17 -27.01 -12.31
C GLY A 120 22.53 -27.36 -12.91
N ASP A 121 22.65 -27.40 -14.24
CA ASP A 121 23.94 -27.63 -14.90
C ASP A 121 24.90 -26.45 -14.64
N GLU A 122 26.18 -26.77 -14.42
CA GLU A 122 27.26 -25.78 -14.34
C GLU A 122 27.86 -25.58 -15.74
N VAL A 123 27.89 -24.33 -16.19
CA VAL A 123 28.42 -23.94 -17.50
C VAL A 123 29.63 -23.04 -17.29
N GLU A 124 30.79 -23.42 -17.81
CA GLU A 124 31.99 -22.58 -17.81
C GLU A 124 31.85 -21.52 -18.91
N VAL A 125 31.81 -20.24 -18.52
CA VAL A 125 31.73 -19.10 -19.44
C VAL A 125 33.06 -18.36 -19.42
N VAL A 126 33.72 -18.31 -20.58
CA VAL A 126 34.93 -17.51 -20.80
C VAL A 126 34.53 -16.22 -21.51
N PHE A 127 34.92 -15.09 -20.94
CA PHE A 127 34.56 -13.77 -21.44
C PHE A 127 35.73 -12.79 -21.35
N ASP A 128 35.71 -11.76 -22.20
CA ASP A 128 36.64 -10.65 -22.11
C ASP A 128 35.96 -9.45 -21.44
N ARG A 129 36.61 -8.90 -20.40
CA ARG A 129 36.21 -7.66 -19.74
C ARG A 129 37.35 -6.67 -19.83
N ASN A 130 37.13 -5.52 -20.45
CA ASN A 130 38.16 -4.50 -20.66
C ASN A 130 39.44 -5.02 -21.37
N GLY A 131 39.30 -6.03 -22.22
CA GLY A 131 40.41 -6.65 -22.96
C GLY A 131 41.18 -7.74 -22.21
N GLU A 132 40.78 -8.07 -20.97
CA GLU A 132 41.35 -9.17 -20.20
C GLU A 132 40.40 -10.38 -20.19
N ARG A 133 40.97 -11.58 -20.42
CA ARG A 133 40.22 -12.83 -20.46
C ARG A 133 39.97 -13.36 -19.06
N GLN A 134 38.71 -13.64 -18.76
CA GLN A 134 38.23 -14.17 -17.49
C GLN A 134 37.36 -15.41 -17.71
N THR A 135 37.19 -16.21 -16.66
CA THR A 135 36.36 -17.41 -16.65
C THR A 135 35.46 -17.38 -15.43
N ALA A 136 34.17 -17.68 -15.63
CA ALA A 136 33.18 -17.82 -14.57
C ALA A 136 32.39 -19.12 -14.75
N THR A 137 32.10 -19.81 -13.65
CA THR A 137 31.21 -20.98 -13.65
C THR A 137 29.80 -20.51 -13.32
N VAL A 138 28.89 -20.71 -14.27
CA VAL A 138 27.50 -20.24 -14.18
C VAL A 138 26.57 -21.43 -13.96
N THR A 139 25.91 -21.48 -12.81
CA THR A 139 24.86 -22.48 -12.57
C THR A 139 23.58 -22.06 -13.27
N THR A 140 23.08 -22.90 -14.17
CA THR A 140 21.84 -22.64 -14.89
C THR A 140 20.63 -22.83 -13.98
N GLN A 141 19.61 -22.01 -14.17
CA GLN A 141 18.39 -22.07 -13.36
C GLN A 141 17.18 -22.41 -14.25
N ALA A 142 16.18 -23.07 -13.65
CA ALA A 142 14.90 -23.27 -14.31
C ALA A 142 14.23 -21.91 -14.51
N HIS A 143 13.65 -21.71 -15.69
CA HIS A 143 12.94 -20.48 -16.01
C HIS A 143 11.88 -20.11 -14.95
N SER A 144 11.09 -21.10 -14.49
CA SER A 144 10.08 -20.90 -13.44
C SER A 144 10.65 -20.55 -12.06
N ALA A 145 11.71 -21.22 -11.62
CA ALA A 145 12.33 -20.99 -10.32
C ALA A 145 12.89 -19.56 -10.21
N HIS A 146 13.59 -19.10 -11.25
CA HIS A 146 14.09 -17.74 -11.32
C HIS A 146 12.96 -16.69 -11.38
N MET A 147 11.86 -17.00 -12.08
CA MET A 147 10.66 -16.16 -12.07
C MET A 147 10.05 -16.03 -10.67
N MET A 148 10.00 -17.11 -9.90
CA MET A 148 9.49 -17.09 -8.53
C MET A 148 10.40 -16.27 -7.61
N THR A 149 11.73 -16.35 -7.75
CA THR A 149 12.67 -15.50 -6.99
C THR A 149 12.47 -14.01 -7.31
N MET A 150 12.34 -13.64 -8.58
CA MET A 150 12.07 -12.24 -8.96
C MET A 150 10.70 -11.75 -8.48
N VAL A 151 9.66 -12.60 -8.53
CA VAL A 151 8.34 -12.27 -7.99
C VAL A 151 8.41 -12.11 -6.47
N GLN A 152 9.09 -13.00 -5.76
CA GLN A 152 9.27 -12.93 -4.31
C GLN A 152 10.06 -11.70 -3.87
N GLU A 153 11.17 -11.36 -4.52
CA GLU A 153 11.92 -10.12 -4.21
C GLU A 153 11.09 -8.86 -4.48
N LYS A 154 10.30 -8.87 -5.57
CA LYS A 154 9.41 -7.77 -5.90
C LYS A 154 8.25 -7.66 -4.91
N MET A 155 7.71 -8.79 -4.45
CA MET A 155 6.65 -8.86 -3.42
C MET A 155 7.18 -8.47 -2.03
N ALA A 156 8.40 -8.86 -1.66
CA ALA A 156 9.05 -8.46 -0.41
C ALA A 156 9.24 -6.94 -0.35
N LYS A 157 9.70 -6.32 -1.44
CA LYS A 157 9.80 -4.85 -1.57
C LYS A 157 8.44 -4.16 -1.64
N LEU A 158 7.40 -4.87 -2.08
CA LEU A 158 6.01 -4.37 -2.05
C LEU A 158 5.45 -4.42 -0.62
N GLY A 159 5.83 -5.42 0.19
CA GLY A 159 5.40 -5.60 1.58
C GLY A 159 5.78 -4.43 2.49
N ASP A 160 6.89 -3.76 2.21
CA ASP A 160 7.30 -2.53 2.91
C ASP A 160 6.44 -1.29 2.55
N VAL A 161 5.60 -1.39 1.50
CA VAL A 161 4.85 -0.27 0.91
C VAL A 161 3.32 -0.50 0.94
N LEU A 162 2.85 -1.75 1.07
CA LEU A 162 1.43 -2.09 1.13
C LEU A 162 0.94 -2.29 2.58
N PRO A 163 -0.31 -1.92 2.93
CA PRO A 163 -0.94 -2.24 4.21
C PRO A 163 -1.59 -3.64 4.17
N VAL A 164 -1.00 -4.55 3.40
CA VAL A 164 -1.44 -5.93 3.26
C VAL A 164 -0.26 -6.77 3.71
N ASP A 165 -0.49 -7.63 4.72
CA ASP A 165 0.50 -8.60 5.14
C ASP A 165 0.68 -9.62 4.00
N LEU A 166 1.63 -9.38 3.10
CA LEU A 166 1.88 -10.24 1.94
C LEU A 166 2.40 -11.62 2.38
N ASP A 167 2.98 -11.74 3.56
CA ASP A 167 3.31 -13.04 4.16
C ASP A 167 2.03 -13.84 4.44
N SER A 168 0.86 -13.21 4.53
CA SER A 168 -0.44 -13.86 4.72
C SER A 168 -1.08 -14.43 3.44
N LEU A 169 -0.41 -14.39 2.28
CA LEU A 169 -0.94 -14.90 1.02
C LEU A 169 -0.10 -16.07 0.50
N VAL A 170 -0.75 -17.15 0.06
CA VAL A 170 -0.12 -18.34 -0.53
C VAL A 170 -0.61 -18.51 -1.96
N LEU A 171 0.33 -18.73 -2.86
CA LEU A 171 0.05 -18.99 -4.27
C LEU A 171 -0.19 -20.51 -4.45
N MET A 172 -1.43 -20.89 -4.77
CA MET A 172 -1.86 -22.29 -4.93
C MET A 172 -2.01 -22.67 -6.40
N PRO A 173 -1.64 -23.88 -6.83
CA PRO A 173 -1.95 -24.35 -8.18
C PRO A 173 -3.47 -24.49 -8.36
N ASP A 174 -4.01 -24.03 -9.49
CA ASP A 174 -5.33 -24.46 -9.97
C ASP A 174 -5.19 -24.98 -11.40
N GLY A 175 -6.05 -25.89 -11.84
CA GLY A 175 -5.91 -26.59 -13.14
C GLY A 175 -5.84 -25.70 -14.39
N ALA A 176 -5.90 -24.36 -14.28
CA ALA A 176 -5.68 -23.39 -15.35
C ALA A 176 -4.63 -22.31 -15.02
N GLY A 177 -3.95 -22.36 -13.87
CA GLY A 177 -2.99 -21.35 -13.43
C GLY A 177 -2.59 -21.44 -11.95
N HIS A 178 -2.37 -20.27 -11.33
CA HIS A 178 -2.06 -20.15 -9.91
C HIS A 178 -3.07 -19.18 -9.26
N LYS A 179 -3.66 -19.56 -8.13
CA LYS A 179 -4.64 -18.78 -7.36
C LYS A 179 -4.01 -18.28 -6.06
N MET A 180 -4.16 -17.00 -5.76
CA MET A 180 -3.79 -16.43 -4.46
C MET A 180 -4.87 -16.77 -3.42
N VAL A 181 -4.47 -17.45 -2.34
CA VAL A 181 -5.33 -17.82 -1.22
C VAL A 181 -4.72 -17.25 0.06
N SER A 182 -5.53 -16.62 0.90
CA SER A 182 -5.06 -16.11 2.18
C SER A 182 -4.78 -17.25 3.17
N LYS A 183 -3.63 -17.21 3.85
CA LYS A 183 -3.24 -18.06 4.98
C LYS A 183 -4.36 -18.14 6.04
N THR A 184 -5.14 -17.06 6.21
CA THR A 184 -6.28 -16.98 7.13
C THR A 184 -7.44 -17.91 6.78
N ILE A 185 -7.50 -18.44 5.55
CA ILE A 185 -8.61 -19.28 5.06
C ILE A 185 -8.40 -20.77 5.42
N ILE A 186 -7.16 -21.23 5.52
CA ILE A 186 -6.84 -22.67 5.67
C ILE A 186 -6.77 -23.08 7.16
N SER A 187 -6.52 -22.11 8.04
CA SER A 187 -6.83 -22.11 9.48
C SER A 187 -6.49 -20.73 10.01
N ARG A 188 -7.30 -20.21 10.93
CA ARG A 188 -7.34 -18.75 11.14
C ARG A 188 -6.07 -18.17 11.76
N GLN A 189 -5.32 -18.97 12.49
CA GLN A 189 -3.97 -18.63 12.95
C GLN A 189 -3.14 -19.91 13.14
N LEU A 190 -2.13 -20.10 12.29
CA LEU A 190 -1.05 -21.06 12.48
C LEU A 190 0.23 -20.34 12.91
N MET A 191 1.04 -21.00 13.73
CA MET A 191 2.33 -20.48 14.17
C MET A 191 3.38 -21.59 14.13
N SER A 192 4.57 -21.29 13.59
CA SER A 192 5.68 -22.23 13.61
C SER A 192 6.08 -22.58 15.04
N VAL A 193 6.38 -23.85 15.28
CA VAL A 193 6.93 -24.37 16.52
C VAL A 193 8.29 -24.99 16.18
N ASP A 194 9.33 -24.19 16.30
CA ASP A 194 10.72 -24.55 16.01
C ASP A 194 11.67 -24.08 17.14
N GLY A 195 12.93 -24.51 17.07
CA GLY A 195 13.98 -24.13 18.03
C GLY A 195 13.60 -24.41 19.49
N ASP A 196 13.87 -23.45 20.37
CA ASP A 196 13.57 -23.57 21.81
C ASP A 196 12.07 -23.74 22.09
N LEU A 197 11.19 -23.26 21.20
CA LEU A 197 9.74 -23.36 21.36
C LEU A 197 9.26 -24.80 21.20
N ALA A 198 9.89 -25.59 20.31
CA ALA A 198 9.58 -27.00 20.10
C ALA A 198 9.73 -27.84 21.38
N SER A 199 10.70 -27.49 22.22
CA SER A 199 10.93 -28.13 23.52
C SER A 199 9.77 -27.96 24.53
N TYR A 200 9.05 -26.83 24.50
CA TYR A 200 7.88 -26.61 25.37
C TYR A 200 6.72 -27.56 25.05
N PHE A 201 6.71 -28.07 23.83
CA PHE A 201 5.64 -28.90 23.31
C PHE A 201 6.05 -30.37 23.11
N ASP A 202 7.29 -30.71 23.45
CA ASP A 202 7.86 -32.06 23.31
C ASP A 202 7.82 -32.55 21.85
N VAL A 203 8.11 -31.67 20.90
CA VAL A 203 8.21 -31.99 19.45
C VAL A 203 9.56 -31.54 18.92
N ASP A 204 9.99 -32.13 17.80
CA ASP A 204 11.22 -31.70 17.11
C ASP A 204 10.96 -30.45 16.25
N ALA A 205 9.83 -30.44 15.54
CA ALA A 205 9.29 -29.32 14.79
C ALA A 205 7.77 -29.53 14.60
N GLY A 206 7.05 -28.47 14.26
CA GLY A 206 5.62 -28.57 13.98
C GLY A 206 4.96 -27.20 13.81
N VAL A 207 3.64 -27.20 13.66
CA VAL A 207 2.88 -25.96 13.50
C VAL A 207 1.70 -25.93 14.47
N LEU A 208 1.69 -24.93 15.36
CA LEU A 208 0.64 -24.72 16.35
C LEU A 208 -0.62 -24.14 15.71
N VAL A 209 -1.76 -24.81 15.93
CA VAL A 209 -3.10 -24.28 15.70
C VAL A 209 -3.45 -23.33 16.84
N VAL A 210 -3.41 -22.03 16.56
CA VAL A 210 -3.86 -21.01 17.52
C VAL A 210 -5.39 -20.88 17.43
N GLU A 211 -5.95 -20.87 16.22
CA GLU A 211 -7.40 -20.81 15.99
C GLU A 211 -7.85 -21.76 14.86
N PRO A 212 -8.60 -22.85 15.16
CA PRO A 212 -9.10 -23.77 14.14
C PRO A 212 -10.34 -23.21 13.44
N ALA A 213 -10.62 -23.68 12.22
CA ALA A 213 -11.87 -23.37 11.53
C ALA A 213 -13.10 -23.89 12.31
N PRO A 214 -14.24 -23.15 12.33
CA PRO A 214 -15.45 -23.60 13.01
C PRO A 214 -15.93 -24.96 12.48
N GLY A 215 -16.14 -25.92 13.38
CA GLY A 215 -16.59 -27.27 13.01
C GLY A 215 -15.47 -28.24 12.65
N SER A 216 -14.23 -27.77 12.46
CA SER A 216 -13.07 -28.62 12.17
C SER A 216 -12.77 -29.61 13.30
N ALA A 217 -12.27 -30.79 12.95
CA ALA A 217 -11.68 -31.75 13.90
C ALA A 217 -10.45 -31.19 14.64
N LEU A 218 -9.75 -30.21 14.05
CA LEU A 218 -8.66 -29.46 14.68
C LEU A 218 -9.15 -28.63 15.88
N LYS A 219 -8.26 -28.41 16.84
CA LYS A 219 -8.53 -27.63 18.06
C LYS A 219 -7.39 -26.66 18.32
N ALA A 220 -7.72 -25.53 18.93
CA ALA A 220 -6.70 -24.61 19.44
C ALA A 220 -5.78 -25.35 20.43
N GLY A 221 -4.46 -25.18 20.26
CA GLY A 221 -3.44 -25.89 21.00
C GLY A 221 -3.02 -27.24 20.41
N ASP A 222 -3.53 -27.61 19.23
CA ASP A 222 -2.98 -28.72 18.45
C ASP A 222 -1.69 -28.30 17.78
N ILE A 223 -0.74 -29.23 17.66
CA ILE A 223 0.46 -29.04 16.87
C ILE A 223 0.40 -30.01 15.71
N LEU A 224 0.32 -29.51 14.48
CA LEU A 224 0.39 -30.31 13.28
C LEU A 224 1.79 -30.89 13.18
N LEU A 225 1.83 -32.21 13.06
CA LEU A 225 3.04 -33.00 12.88
C LEU A 225 3.14 -33.56 11.46
N ALA A 226 2.01 -33.94 10.86
CA ALA A 226 1.96 -34.42 9.49
C ALA A 226 0.59 -34.21 8.84
N VAL A 227 0.55 -34.13 7.51
CA VAL A 227 -0.66 -34.14 6.69
C VAL A 227 -0.47 -35.19 5.59
N ASN A 228 -1.38 -36.16 5.49
CA ASN A 228 -1.32 -37.28 4.55
C ASN A 228 0.04 -38.02 4.56
N ASN A 229 0.56 -38.30 5.76
CA ASN A 229 1.88 -38.93 5.99
C ASN A 229 3.09 -38.11 5.50
N VAL A 230 2.91 -36.80 5.25
CA VAL A 230 4.03 -35.87 5.01
C VAL A 230 4.22 -35.03 6.25
N ASP A 231 5.42 -35.10 6.84
CA ASP A 231 5.77 -34.33 8.02
C ASP A 231 5.58 -32.84 7.78
N VAL A 232 5.15 -32.12 8.81
CA VAL A 232 4.98 -30.67 8.83
C VAL A 232 6.05 -30.10 9.75
N THR A 233 7.08 -29.50 9.17
CA THR A 233 8.20 -28.93 9.93
C THR A 233 8.12 -27.42 10.09
N ASP A 234 7.38 -26.76 9.21
CA ASP A 234 7.26 -25.31 9.16
C ASP A 234 5.90 -24.88 8.62
N LEU A 235 5.67 -23.57 8.76
CA LEU A 235 4.41 -22.91 8.43
C LEU A 235 4.07 -23.00 6.94
N ASP A 236 5.06 -22.86 6.05
CA ASP A 236 4.82 -22.86 4.61
C ASP A 236 4.49 -24.27 4.11
N MET A 237 5.15 -25.29 4.64
CA MET A 237 4.82 -26.69 4.38
C MET A 237 3.40 -27.03 4.87
N ALA A 238 3.00 -26.54 6.05
CA ALA A 238 1.65 -26.74 6.56
C ALA A 238 0.60 -26.14 5.60
N TYR A 239 0.77 -24.89 5.17
CA TYR A 239 -0.19 -24.26 4.26
C TYR A 239 -0.26 -24.95 2.90
N LYS A 240 0.89 -25.37 2.36
CA LYS A 240 0.95 -26.11 1.11
C LYS A 240 0.16 -27.41 1.22
N LEU A 241 0.48 -28.24 2.20
CA LEU A 241 -0.14 -29.57 2.36
C LEU A 241 -1.63 -29.48 2.69
N LEU A 242 -2.03 -28.54 3.53
CA LEU A 242 -3.45 -28.34 3.87
C LEU A 242 -4.27 -27.79 2.70
N GLY A 243 -3.67 -26.98 1.83
CA GLY A 243 -4.36 -26.47 0.66
C GLY A 243 -4.41 -27.45 -0.53
N GLU A 244 -3.57 -28.49 -0.54
CA GLU A 244 -3.62 -29.59 -1.52
C GLU A 244 -4.71 -30.64 -1.19
N VAL A 245 -5.44 -30.46 -0.09
CA VAL A 245 -6.52 -31.37 0.33
C VAL A 245 -7.76 -31.14 -0.53
N GLU A 246 -8.08 -32.10 -1.41
CA GLU A 246 -9.27 -32.03 -2.29
C GLU A 246 -10.56 -32.48 -1.59
N ASP A 247 -10.53 -33.64 -0.91
CA ASP A 247 -11.71 -34.23 -0.25
C ASP A 247 -11.53 -34.35 1.27
N THR A 248 -10.56 -35.14 1.70
CA THR A 248 -10.23 -35.39 3.11
C THR A 248 -8.74 -35.62 3.26
N ALA A 249 -8.17 -35.20 4.38
CA ALA A 249 -6.79 -35.46 4.75
C ALA A 249 -6.69 -36.11 6.13
N GLU A 250 -5.71 -36.99 6.25
CA GLU A 250 -5.27 -37.55 7.52
C GLU A 250 -4.23 -36.61 8.14
N ILE A 251 -4.58 -35.94 9.24
CA ILE A 251 -3.71 -34.98 9.92
C ILE A 251 -3.25 -35.57 11.25
N GLU A 252 -1.93 -35.72 11.39
CA GLU A 252 -1.33 -36.05 12.68
C GLU A 252 -1.12 -34.78 13.50
N VAL A 253 -1.64 -34.79 14.73
CA VAL A 253 -1.47 -33.69 15.68
C VAL A 253 -0.99 -34.14 17.05
N LYS A 254 -0.18 -33.31 17.72
CA LYS A 254 0.04 -33.42 19.16
C LYS A 254 -0.96 -32.54 19.90
N ARG A 255 -1.85 -33.17 20.68
CA ARG A 255 -2.86 -32.48 21.51
C ARG A 255 -2.64 -32.83 22.98
N ARG A 256 -2.29 -31.82 23.80
CA ARG A 256 -2.00 -32.01 25.24
C ARG A 256 -0.97 -33.12 25.50
N GLY A 257 0.11 -33.12 24.72
CA GLY A 257 1.22 -34.07 24.87
C GLY A 257 0.98 -35.47 24.29
N LYS A 258 -0.15 -35.72 23.62
CA LYS A 258 -0.44 -37.02 22.98
C LYS A 258 -0.66 -36.87 21.49
N ASN A 259 -0.01 -37.73 20.71
CA ASN A 259 -0.23 -37.81 19.27
C ASN A 259 -1.62 -38.38 18.97
N ARG A 260 -2.26 -37.83 17.95
CA ARG A 260 -3.58 -38.20 17.46
C ARG A 260 -3.59 -38.07 15.95
N THR A 261 -4.35 -38.94 15.31
CA THR A 261 -4.64 -38.85 13.89
C THR A 261 -6.09 -38.39 13.74
N LEU A 262 -6.31 -37.41 12.86
CA LEU A 262 -7.61 -36.79 12.60
C LEU A 262 -7.92 -36.89 11.12
N ASP A 263 -9.11 -37.34 10.76
CA ASP A 263 -9.64 -37.16 9.41
C ASP A 263 -10.30 -35.78 9.33
N VAL A 264 -9.80 -34.93 8.43
CA VAL A 264 -10.29 -33.56 8.25
C VAL A 264 -10.68 -33.36 6.80
N SER A 265 -11.92 -32.91 6.55
CA SER A 265 -12.39 -32.63 5.20
C SER A 265 -11.82 -31.32 4.65
N ALA A 266 -11.73 -31.21 3.31
CA ALA A 266 -11.38 -29.96 2.64
C ALA A 266 -12.36 -28.83 3.02
N ASP A 267 -13.65 -29.13 3.15
CA ASP A 267 -14.66 -28.18 3.61
C ASP A 267 -14.39 -27.71 5.06
N GLU A 268 -13.91 -28.57 5.95
CA GLU A 268 -13.52 -28.18 7.31
C GLU A 268 -12.25 -27.31 7.35
N LEU A 269 -11.35 -27.47 6.38
CA LEU A 269 -10.16 -26.64 6.22
C LEU A 269 -10.47 -25.31 5.54
N LEU A 270 -11.47 -25.28 4.65
CA LEU A 270 -11.86 -24.14 3.82
C LEU A 270 -13.10 -23.40 4.32
N ALA A 271 -13.74 -23.87 5.40
CA ALA A 271 -15.01 -23.36 5.91
C ALA A 271 -14.97 -21.83 6.09
N SER A 272 -15.54 -21.14 5.10
CA SER A 272 -15.72 -19.69 5.13
C SER A 272 -16.52 -19.26 6.36
N ALA A 273 -16.27 -18.03 6.80
CA ALA A 273 -16.77 -17.36 8.01
C ALA A 273 -18.31 -17.30 8.24
N ASN A 274 -19.13 -18.10 7.55
CA ASN A 274 -20.58 -18.03 7.58
C ASN A 274 -21.24 -19.28 8.18
N THR A 275 -20.80 -19.72 9.37
CA THR A 275 -21.55 -20.72 10.14
C THR A 275 -21.93 -20.17 11.51
N THR A 276 -23.21 -19.84 11.66
CA THR A 276 -23.85 -19.43 12.91
C THR A 276 -23.69 -20.53 13.97
N GLN A 277 -22.82 -20.32 14.95
CA GLN A 277 -22.69 -21.24 16.08
C GLN A 277 -23.72 -20.90 17.16
N THR A 278 -24.74 -21.73 17.32
CA THR A 278 -25.68 -21.62 18.45
C THR A 278 -24.97 -22.08 19.74
N ARG A 279 -24.53 -21.13 20.57
CA ARG A 279 -24.06 -21.45 21.92
C ARG A 279 -25.25 -21.52 22.88
N VAL A 280 -25.49 -22.71 23.44
CA VAL A 280 -26.39 -22.86 24.59
C VAL A 280 -25.64 -22.44 25.85
N ILE A 281 -25.89 -21.22 26.31
CA ILE A 281 -25.39 -20.78 27.62
C ILE A 281 -26.32 -21.38 28.68
N ARG A 282 -25.79 -22.27 29.53
CA ARG A 282 -26.48 -22.73 30.73
C ARG A 282 -26.12 -21.79 31.88
N ILE A 283 -27.08 -21.02 32.35
CA ILE A 283 -26.92 -20.21 33.55
C ILE A 283 -27.58 -20.98 34.70
N ASN A 284 -26.79 -21.39 35.69
CA ASN A 284 -27.30 -21.96 36.92
C ASN A 284 -27.61 -20.81 37.89
N ALA A 285 -28.89 -20.47 38.03
CA ALA A 285 -29.38 -19.57 39.06
C ALA A 285 -30.46 -20.30 39.90
N PRO A 286 -30.39 -20.25 41.24
CA PRO A 286 -31.45 -20.78 42.08
C PRO A 286 -32.68 -19.86 42.00
N ASP A 287 -33.88 -20.44 41.93
CA ASP A 287 -35.10 -19.68 42.16
C ASP A 287 -35.28 -19.36 43.67
N GLU A 288 -36.30 -18.57 43.98
CA GLU A 288 -36.64 -18.13 45.35
C GLU A 288 -36.93 -19.27 46.34
N ASN A 289 -37.01 -20.53 45.88
CA ASN A 289 -37.19 -21.73 46.69
C ASN A 289 -35.99 -22.70 46.61
N GLY A 290 -34.89 -22.31 45.96
CA GLY A 290 -33.65 -23.08 45.89
C GLY A 290 -33.65 -24.24 44.89
N LYS A 291 -34.55 -24.26 43.90
CA LYS A 291 -34.57 -25.30 42.85
C LYS A 291 -33.93 -24.78 41.56
N GLU A 292 -33.05 -25.57 40.95
CA GLU A 292 -32.36 -25.19 39.70
C GLU A 292 -33.34 -25.04 38.53
N VAL A 293 -33.28 -23.89 37.84
CA VAL A 293 -33.99 -23.65 36.58
C VAL A 293 -32.97 -23.44 35.46
N VAL A 294 -33.05 -24.22 34.40
CA VAL A 294 -32.17 -24.11 33.22
C VAL A 294 -32.84 -23.21 32.17
N VAL A 295 -32.30 -22.01 31.96
CA VAL A 295 -32.72 -21.12 30.87
C VAL A 295 -31.79 -21.34 29.66
N LYS A 296 -32.37 -21.68 28.50
CA LYS A 296 -31.65 -21.73 27.21
C LYS A 296 -31.76 -20.38 26.52
N ILE A 297 -30.62 -19.76 26.22
CA ILE A 297 -30.55 -18.57 25.37
C ILE A 297 -29.83 -18.97 24.09
N GLU A 298 -30.45 -18.73 22.95
CA GLU A 298 -29.88 -18.94 21.61
C GLU A 298 -29.35 -17.59 21.10
N ALA A 299 -28.03 -17.47 20.94
CA ALA A 299 -27.40 -16.28 20.37
C ALA A 299 -26.59 -16.68 19.13
N ALA A 300 -26.89 -16.02 18.01
CA ALA A 300 -26.09 -16.06 16.79
C ALA A 300 -24.98 -15.01 16.90
N GLN A 301 -23.72 -15.39 16.66
CA GLN A 301 -22.64 -14.42 16.46
C GLN A 301 -22.11 -14.50 15.03
N THR A 302 -22.14 -13.37 14.34
CA THR A 302 -21.36 -13.10 13.13
C THR A 302 -19.94 -12.78 13.55
N SER A 303 -18.93 -13.31 12.84
CA SER A 303 -17.55 -12.89 13.05
C SER A 303 -17.41 -11.46 12.52
N ASP A 304 -17.51 -10.52 13.45
CA ASP A 304 -17.11 -9.16 13.25
C ASP A 304 -15.60 -9.18 12.86
N ASN A 305 -15.31 -8.81 11.60
CA ASN A 305 -14.32 -7.75 11.37
C ASN A 305 -14.48 -6.78 12.54
N VAL A 306 -13.43 -6.22 13.13
CA VAL A 306 -13.64 -5.17 14.12
C VAL A 306 -14.23 -3.92 13.44
N THR A 307 -15.45 -3.95 12.90
CA THR A 307 -16.52 -3.09 13.34
C THR A 307 -16.59 -3.19 14.86
N ARG A 308 -15.63 -2.53 15.52
CA ARG A 308 -15.97 -1.74 16.69
C ARG A 308 -17.29 -1.09 16.31
N ALA A 309 -18.36 -1.35 17.05
CA ALA A 309 -19.55 -0.53 16.96
C ALA A 309 -19.07 0.91 16.82
N ALA A 310 -19.48 1.59 15.74
CA ALA A 310 -18.94 2.90 15.41
C ALA A 310 -18.97 3.73 16.70
N PRO A 311 -17.81 4.15 17.22
CA PRO A 311 -17.77 4.80 18.51
C PRO A 311 -18.65 6.04 18.45
N ASP A 312 -19.12 6.51 19.60
CA ASP A 312 -19.84 7.77 19.65
C ASP A 312 -18.95 8.86 19.03
N ILE A 313 -19.47 9.51 17.98
CA ILE A 313 -18.80 10.61 17.28
C ILE A 313 -19.51 11.90 17.65
N THR A 314 -18.79 12.81 18.30
CA THR A 314 -19.27 14.16 18.63
C THR A 314 -18.47 15.18 17.84
N ILE A 315 -19.15 15.98 17.02
CA ILE A 315 -18.54 17.02 16.19
C ILE A 315 -18.80 18.37 16.85
N TYR A 316 -17.74 19.03 17.32
CA TYR A 316 -17.81 20.43 17.74
C TYR A 316 -17.68 21.33 16.51
N HIS A 317 -18.79 21.96 16.15
CA HIS A 317 -18.99 22.60 14.85
C HIS A 317 -18.97 24.12 14.94
N LEU A 318 -18.58 24.74 13.83
CA LEU A 318 -18.60 26.19 13.62
C LEU A 318 -19.17 26.49 12.23
N GLU A 319 -20.28 27.22 12.18
CA GLU A 319 -21.02 27.49 10.94
C GLU A 319 -20.17 28.30 9.93
N GLY A 320 -20.20 27.89 8.66
CA GLY A 320 -19.45 28.53 7.58
C GLY A 320 -17.94 28.23 7.62
N ARG A 321 -17.49 27.16 8.28
CA ARG A 321 -16.06 26.85 8.50
C ARG A 321 -15.73 25.39 8.16
N ARG A 322 -14.46 25.01 8.38
CA ARG A 322 -13.88 23.69 8.04
C ARG A 322 -14.64 22.50 8.65
N SER A 323 -15.36 22.69 9.75
CA SER A 323 -16.10 21.63 10.43
C SER A 323 -17.23 21.04 9.60
N GLU A 324 -17.76 21.79 8.62
CA GLU A 324 -18.78 21.27 7.69
C GLU A 324 -18.28 20.12 6.83
N ARG A 325 -16.97 20.03 6.61
CA ARG A 325 -16.37 18.88 5.92
C ARG A 325 -16.68 17.59 6.65
N ILE A 326 -16.61 17.62 7.98
CA ILE A 326 -16.87 16.43 8.81
C ILE A 326 -18.36 16.12 8.79
N VAL A 327 -19.22 17.14 8.94
CA VAL A 327 -20.67 16.94 8.83
C VAL A 327 -21.04 16.36 7.46
N TRP A 328 -20.48 16.90 6.37
CA TRP A 328 -20.72 16.39 5.02
C TRP A 328 -20.21 14.95 4.85
N LEU A 329 -19.03 14.63 5.36
CA LEU A 329 -18.53 13.25 5.38
C LEU A 329 -19.53 12.31 6.06
N MET A 330 -19.99 12.65 7.27
CA MET A 330 -20.94 11.81 8.01
C MET A 330 -22.25 11.63 7.25
N GLU A 331 -22.75 12.69 6.60
CA GLU A 331 -23.94 12.63 5.76
C GLU A 331 -23.77 11.78 4.49
N GLU A 332 -22.58 11.78 3.87
CA GLU A 332 -22.27 10.89 2.73
C GLU A 332 -22.19 9.43 3.16
N LEU A 333 -21.61 9.17 4.35
CA LEU A 333 -21.48 7.83 4.92
C LEU A 333 -22.79 7.30 5.54
N GLY A 334 -23.74 8.20 5.84
CA GLY A 334 -24.95 7.85 6.58
C GLY A 334 -24.67 7.43 8.03
N MET A 335 -23.54 7.85 8.58
CA MET A 335 -23.11 7.49 9.93
C MET A 335 -23.74 8.44 10.97
N PRO A 336 -24.16 7.92 12.14
CA PRO A 336 -24.67 8.77 13.21
C PRO A 336 -23.57 9.63 13.83
N TYR A 337 -23.93 10.84 14.25
CA TYR A 337 -23.05 11.76 14.98
C TYR A 337 -23.88 12.69 15.86
N GLU A 338 -23.29 13.14 16.97
CA GLU A 338 -23.76 14.28 17.73
C GLU A 338 -23.11 15.55 17.18
N LEU A 339 -23.90 16.61 16.99
CA LEU A 339 -23.42 17.90 16.48
C LEU A 339 -23.59 18.98 17.55
N VAL A 340 -22.47 19.47 18.09
CA VAL A 340 -22.44 20.46 19.18
C VAL A 340 -22.05 21.82 18.62
N PHE A 341 -22.99 22.76 18.63
CA PHE A 341 -22.77 24.17 18.29
C PHE A 341 -23.96 25.04 18.74
N GLU A 342 -23.71 26.33 18.93
CA GLU A 342 -24.73 27.32 19.22
C GLU A 342 -25.15 28.01 17.91
N ARG A 343 -26.36 27.69 17.43
CA ARG A 343 -26.89 28.20 16.17
C ARG A 343 -26.94 29.73 16.18
N GLY A 344 -26.32 30.37 15.19
CA GLY A 344 -26.28 31.83 15.14
C GLY A 344 -25.18 32.49 15.96
N ASP A 345 -24.47 31.72 16.78
CA ASP A 345 -23.46 32.26 17.68
C ASP A 345 -22.12 31.53 17.51
N LEU A 346 -21.29 32.10 16.64
CA LEU A 346 -19.92 31.61 16.41
C LEU A 346 -19.04 31.73 17.67
N SER A 347 -19.29 32.72 18.52
CA SER A 347 -18.47 32.93 19.72
C SER A 347 -18.77 31.90 20.79
N ALA A 348 -20.06 31.60 20.99
CA ALA A 348 -20.49 30.56 21.92
C ALA A 348 -20.13 29.16 21.41
N SER A 349 -20.25 28.89 20.11
CA SER A 349 -19.75 27.65 19.49
C SER A 349 -18.23 27.47 19.71
N MET A 350 -17.45 28.54 19.55
CA MET A 350 -16.02 28.52 19.87
C MET A 350 -15.73 28.34 21.37
N ALA A 351 -16.61 28.78 22.27
CA ALA A 351 -16.48 28.53 23.69
C ALA A 351 -16.65 27.03 24.02
N ASN A 352 -17.59 26.35 23.37
CA ASN A 352 -17.76 24.90 23.48
C ASN A 352 -16.50 24.15 23.03
N ILE A 353 -15.88 24.55 21.91
CA ILE A 353 -14.61 23.98 21.43
C ILE A 353 -13.49 24.18 22.46
N ARG A 354 -13.32 25.42 22.98
CA ARG A 354 -12.29 25.72 24.00
C ARG A 354 -12.45 24.92 25.29
N ALA A 355 -13.70 24.59 25.66
CA ALA A 355 -13.97 23.82 26.87
C ALA A 355 -13.45 22.38 26.74
N VAL A 356 -13.45 21.80 25.53
CA VAL A 356 -13.07 20.41 25.28
C VAL A 356 -11.62 20.27 24.83
N ASN A 357 -11.11 21.24 24.06
CA ASN A 357 -9.72 21.28 23.62
C ASN A 357 -9.11 22.66 23.90
N PRO A 358 -8.67 22.93 25.15
CA PRO A 358 -8.11 24.22 25.53
C PRO A 358 -6.73 24.48 24.90
N ASP A 359 -5.97 23.42 24.59
CA ASP A 359 -4.62 23.53 24.03
C ASP A 359 -4.65 23.94 22.55
N VAL A 360 -5.59 23.37 21.78
CA VAL A 360 -5.76 23.66 20.36
C VAL A 360 -7.24 23.94 20.04
N PRO A 361 -7.76 25.13 20.42
CA PRO A 361 -9.18 25.45 20.27
C PRO A 361 -9.51 25.83 18.82
N MET A 362 -9.69 24.84 17.96
CA MET A 362 -9.97 25.03 16.54
C MET A 362 -11.15 24.18 16.05
N ALA A 363 -11.88 24.68 15.06
CA ALA A 363 -12.94 23.95 14.39
C ALA A 363 -12.41 23.32 13.07
N PRO A 364 -12.67 22.03 12.80
CA PRO A 364 -13.36 21.07 13.68
C PRO A 364 -12.50 20.59 14.85
N THR A 365 -13.18 20.29 15.96
CA THR A 365 -12.70 19.37 17.00
C THR A 365 -13.71 18.24 17.08
N VAL A 366 -13.26 16.99 17.04
CA VAL A 366 -14.13 15.81 17.02
C VAL A 366 -13.71 14.83 18.10
N LEU A 367 -14.67 14.40 18.90
CA LEU A 367 -14.48 13.29 19.83
C LEU A 367 -14.90 12.00 19.12
N ILE A 368 -14.00 11.02 19.07
CA ILE A 368 -14.25 9.67 18.56
C ILE A 368 -13.99 8.71 19.72
N GLY A 369 -15.05 8.29 20.41
CA GLY A 369 -14.92 7.55 21.67
C GLY A 369 -14.23 8.39 22.74
N ASP A 370 -13.01 8.01 23.14
CA ASP A 370 -12.18 8.73 24.11
C ASP A 370 -11.11 9.62 23.45
N GLN A 371 -11.04 9.66 22.12
CA GLN A 371 -10.00 10.39 21.38
C GLN A 371 -10.52 11.74 20.90
N ILE A 372 -9.86 12.82 21.32
CA ILE A 372 -10.07 14.15 20.75
C ILE A 372 -9.15 14.31 19.54
N LEU A 373 -9.75 14.57 18.38
CA LEU A 373 -9.04 14.82 17.13
C LEU A 373 -9.30 16.25 16.64
N VAL A 374 -8.24 16.82 16.08
CA VAL A 374 -8.23 18.07 15.32
C VAL A 374 -7.66 17.80 13.93
N GLU A 375 -7.62 18.82 13.08
CA GLU A 375 -7.26 18.73 11.66
C GLU A 375 -8.29 17.95 10.82
N SER A 376 -9.05 18.65 9.98
CA SER A 376 -10.16 18.02 9.25
C SER A 376 -9.71 16.89 8.32
N GLY A 377 -8.51 17.00 7.73
CA GLY A 377 -7.95 15.94 6.89
C GLY A 377 -7.70 14.66 7.69
N ALA A 378 -7.02 14.78 8.83
CA ALA A 378 -6.74 13.65 9.73
C ALA A 378 -8.02 13.03 10.30
N ILE A 379 -9.01 13.86 10.70
CA ILE A 379 -10.31 13.38 11.17
C ILE A 379 -11.00 12.55 10.08
N ILE A 380 -11.04 13.05 8.84
CA ILE A 380 -11.65 12.34 7.71
C ILE A 380 -10.93 11.00 7.47
N GLU A 381 -9.60 10.99 7.43
CA GLU A 381 -8.82 9.77 7.21
C GLU A 381 -9.03 8.75 8.33
N VAL A 382 -9.06 9.18 9.60
CA VAL A 382 -9.33 8.27 10.72
C VAL A 382 -10.73 7.66 10.60
N ILE A 383 -11.74 8.46 10.24
CA ILE A 383 -13.11 7.97 10.08
C ILE A 383 -13.19 6.94 8.94
N LEU A 384 -12.64 7.28 7.77
CA LEU A 384 -12.65 6.40 6.61
C LEU A 384 -11.86 5.11 6.88
N ASN A 385 -10.63 5.22 7.36
CA ASN A 385 -9.77 4.05 7.53
C ASN A 385 -10.25 3.10 8.64
N ARG A 386 -10.82 3.62 9.73
CA ARG A 386 -11.22 2.78 10.89
C ARG A 386 -12.67 2.34 10.87
N TYR A 387 -13.58 3.14 10.31
CA TYR A 387 -15.03 2.93 10.47
C TYR A 387 -15.81 2.90 9.16
N ALA A 388 -15.21 3.29 8.05
CA ALA A 388 -15.82 3.22 6.73
C ALA A 388 -14.80 2.85 5.64
N PRO A 389 -14.07 1.72 5.78
CA PRO A 389 -13.11 1.31 4.76
C PRO A 389 -13.81 1.14 3.40
N ASP A 390 -13.08 1.44 2.34
CA ASP A 390 -13.55 1.39 0.94
C ASP A 390 -14.69 2.36 0.60
N LYS A 391 -14.96 3.36 1.46
CA LYS A 391 -15.90 4.46 1.16
C LYS A 391 -15.15 5.75 0.90
N LEU A 392 -15.57 6.47 -0.15
CA LEU A 392 -15.10 7.84 -0.45
C LEU A 392 -13.58 7.98 -0.60
N THR A 393 -12.88 6.87 -0.82
CA THR A 393 -11.44 6.81 -1.12
C THR A 393 -11.29 5.89 -2.33
N PRO A 394 -10.54 6.28 -3.38
CA PRO A 394 -10.24 5.36 -4.47
C PRO A 394 -9.54 4.11 -3.94
N GLU A 395 -9.62 3.02 -4.70
CA GLU A 395 -8.87 1.81 -4.36
C GLU A 395 -7.38 2.13 -4.25
N LEU A 396 -6.72 1.62 -3.21
CA LEU A 396 -5.36 1.98 -2.82
C LEU A 396 -4.33 1.89 -3.97
N PHE A 397 -4.47 0.91 -4.86
CA PHE A 397 -3.56 0.68 -5.99
C PHE A 397 -4.07 1.23 -7.32
N SER A 398 -5.19 1.93 -7.31
CA SER A 398 -5.66 2.64 -8.48
C SER A 398 -4.77 3.84 -8.79
N ALA A 399 -4.69 4.22 -10.07
CA ALA A 399 -4.02 5.45 -10.49
C ALA A 399 -4.62 6.72 -9.82
N ASP A 400 -5.88 6.63 -9.40
CA ASP A 400 -6.64 7.71 -8.79
C ASP A 400 -6.27 7.97 -7.33
N TYR A 401 -5.76 6.96 -6.60
CA TYR A 401 -5.43 7.09 -5.18
C TYR A 401 -4.36 8.16 -4.91
N ALA A 402 -3.31 8.22 -5.74
CA ALA A 402 -2.26 9.23 -5.61
C ALA A 402 -2.82 10.66 -5.78
N ASN A 403 -3.75 10.85 -6.73
CA ASN A 403 -4.43 12.13 -6.92
C ASN A 403 -5.30 12.46 -5.70
N HIS A 404 -6.09 11.50 -5.21
CA HIS A 404 -6.91 11.66 -4.02
C HIS A 404 -6.08 12.13 -2.82
N MET A 405 -4.99 11.43 -2.50
CA MET A 405 -4.11 11.78 -1.39
C MET A 405 -3.48 13.17 -1.57
N MET A 406 -2.99 13.46 -2.77
CA MET A 406 -2.45 14.79 -3.07
C MET A 406 -3.49 15.89 -2.81
N TRP A 407 -4.72 15.73 -3.29
CA TRP A 407 -5.78 16.74 -3.13
C TRP A 407 -6.32 16.85 -1.70
N MET A 408 -6.35 15.74 -0.94
CA MET A 408 -6.64 15.74 0.50
C MET A 408 -5.70 16.69 1.26
N HIS A 409 -4.40 16.63 0.98
CA HIS A 409 -3.40 17.49 1.64
C HIS A 409 -3.27 18.87 0.99
N PHE A 410 -3.41 18.98 -0.34
CA PHE A 410 -3.29 20.25 -1.07
C PHE A 410 -4.32 21.28 -0.59
N ALA A 411 -5.53 20.82 -0.24
CA ALA A 411 -6.62 21.67 0.24
C ALA A 411 -6.19 22.59 1.40
N GLU A 412 -5.42 22.09 2.37
CA GLU A 412 -4.92 22.90 3.49
C GLU A 412 -3.49 23.39 3.29
N GLY A 413 -2.59 22.49 2.88
CA GLY A 413 -1.15 22.77 2.85
C GLY A 413 -0.73 23.76 1.77
N SER A 414 -1.48 23.83 0.66
CA SER A 414 -1.17 24.73 -0.46
C SER A 414 -2.26 25.77 -0.67
N LEU A 415 -3.51 25.33 -0.85
CA LEU A 415 -4.60 26.21 -1.28
C LEU A 415 -5.06 27.12 -0.14
N ALA A 416 -5.59 26.57 0.96
CA ALA A 416 -6.08 27.39 2.07
C ALA A 416 -4.96 28.26 2.68
N ALA A 417 -3.76 27.71 2.85
CA ALA A 417 -2.61 28.46 3.37
C ALA A 417 -2.32 29.74 2.55
N ARG A 418 -2.27 29.63 1.21
CA ARG A 418 -2.05 30.79 0.33
C ARG A 418 -3.23 31.75 0.33
N LEU A 419 -4.46 31.23 0.18
CA LEU A 419 -5.68 32.03 0.20
C LEU A 419 -5.77 32.91 1.44
N PHE A 420 -5.57 32.35 2.63
CA PHE A 420 -5.66 33.11 3.87
C PHE A 420 -4.45 34.04 4.10
N SER A 421 -3.30 33.77 3.49
CA SER A 421 -2.14 34.67 3.52
C SER A 421 -2.39 35.93 2.68
N ASP A 422 -2.84 35.75 1.43
CA ASP A 422 -3.19 36.85 0.54
C ASP A 422 -4.37 37.64 1.10
N TYR A 423 -5.45 36.96 1.50
CA TYR A 423 -6.64 37.59 2.07
C TYR A 423 -6.31 38.52 3.23
N ARG A 424 -5.52 38.07 4.21
CA ARG A 424 -5.14 38.89 5.37
C ARG A 424 -4.27 40.09 5.00
N THR A 425 -3.44 39.96 3.97
CA THR A 425 -2.56 41.03 3.51
C THR A 425 -3.37 42.07 2.71
N TRP A 426 -4.21 41.61 1.80
CA TRP A 426 -5.00 42.42 0.89
C TRP A 426 -6.14 43.19 1.58
N LEU A 427 -6.63 42.68 2.72
CA LEU A 427 -7.53 43.44 3.59
C LEU A 427 -6.92 44.76 4.09
N ARG A 428 -5.60 44.81 4.25
CA ARG A 428 -4.88 46.01 4.72
C ARG A 428 -4.33 46.82 3.55
N ASN A 429 -3.72 46.12 2.59
CA ASN A 429 -3.05 46.70 1.43
C ASN A 429 -3.51 45.96 0.16
N PRO A 430 -4.54 46.45 -0.55
CA PRO A 430 -4.98 45.86 -1.79
C PRO A 430 -3.83 45.69 -2.79
N PRO A 431 -3.76 44.55 -3.49
CA PRO A 431 -2.66 44.24 -4.40
C PRO A 431 -2.80 45.01 -5.71
N THR A 432 -1.67 45.46 -6.28
CA THR A 432 -1.61 46.03 -7.64
C THR A 432 -1.06 45.04 -8.67
N GLU A 433 -0.49 43.93 -8.22
CA GLU A 433 0.09 42.87 -9.04
C GLU A 433 0.04 41.53 -8.29
N ARG A 434 0.26 40.41 -9.00
CA ARG A 434 0.36 39.08 -8.39
C ARG A 434 1.73 38.88 -7.73
N SER A 435 1.74 38.31 -6.53
CA SER A 435 2.99 38.03 -5.81
C SER A 435 3.71 36.82 -6.41
N ARG A 436 5.05 36.88 -6.41
CA ARG A 436 5.91 35.77 -6.87
C ARG A 436 6.07 34.66 -5.83
N MET A 437 5.81 34.95 -4.55
CA MET A 437 6.02 34.01 -3.43
C MET A 437 4.72 33.36 -2.95
N VAL A 438 3.63 34.15 -2.91
CA VAL A 438 2.30 33.71 -2.46
C VAL A 438 1.33 34.10 -3.54
N ASP A 439 0.69 33.11 -4.16
CA ASP A 439 -0.14 33.34 -5.35
C ASP A 439 -1.38 32.43 -5.29
N SER A 440 -2.43 32.97 -4.70
CA SER A 440 -3.73 32.31 -4.59
C SER A 440 -4.30 31.89 -5.94
N GLU A 441 -4.19 32.75 -6.96
CA GLU A 441 -4.72 32.46 -8.29
C GLU A 441 -4.00 31.27 -8.93
N ALA A 442 -2.68 31.15 -8.78
CA ALA A 442 -1.94 29.99 -9.29
C ALA A 442 -2.38 28.67 -8.65
N THR A 443 -2.71 28.66 -7.35
CA THR A 443 -3.24 27.45 -6.71
C THR A 443 -4.64 27.09 -7.17
N VAL A 444 -5.50 28.08 -7.44
CA VAL A 444 -6.84 27.82 -8.00
C VAL A 444 -6.71 27.38 -9.46
N GLN A 445 -5.79 27.96 -10.24
CA GLN A 445 -5.50 27.54 -11.61
C GLN A 445 -5.01 26.08 -11.67
N TYR A 446 -4.23 25.63 -10.69
CA TYR A 446 -3.82 24.22 -10.61
C TYR A 446 -5.04 23.29 -10.43
N ALA A 447 -5.98 23.67 -9.56
CA ALA A 447 -7.24 22.94 -9.39
C ALA A 447 -8.14 22.97 -10.64
N GLU A 448 -8.23 24.12 -11.31
CA GLU A 448 -8.94 24.29 -12.58
C GLU A 448 -8.37 23.37 -13.67
N ASN A 449 -7.05 23.32 -13.80
CA ASN A 449 -6.37 22.46 -14.78
C ASN A 449 -6.60 20.96 -14.50
N HIS A 450 -6.71 20.58 -13.23
CA HIS A 450 -7.03 19.21 -12.84
C HIS A 450 -8.46 18.84 -13.21
N LEU A 451 -9.42 19.70 -12.87
CA LEU A 451 -10.85 19.49 -13.15
C LEU A 451 -11.20 19.58 -14.65
N ALA A 452 -10.34 20.20 -15.46
CA ALA A 452 -10.46 20.13 -16.92
C ALA A 452 -10.22 18.71 -17.48
N LYS A 453 -9.53 17.84 -16.71
CA LYS A 453 -9.15 16.48 -17.12
C LYS A 453 -9.84 15.39 -16.32
N HIS A 454 -10.29 15.69 -15.11
CA HIS A 454 -10.90 14.72 -14.21
C HIS A 454 -12.26 15.22 -13.71
N PRO A 455 -13.27 14.33 -13.60
CA PRO A 455 -14.60 14.71 -13.15
C PRO A 455 -14.67 15.07 -11.66
N TRP A 456 -13.67 14.69 -10.88
CA TRP A 456 -13.53 14.89 -9.44
C TRP A 456 -12.05 15.03 -9.04
N PHE A 457 -11.78 15.52 -7.83
CA PHE A 457 -10.40 15.61 -7.33
C PHE A 457 -9.78 14.25 -7.03
N GLY A 458 -10.60 13.28 -6.62
CA GLY A 458 -10.17 11.90 -6.42
C GLY A 458 -10.04 11.06 -7.69
N GLY A 459 -10.12 11.66 -8.88
CA GLY A 459 -10.10 10.94 -10.16
C GLY A 459 -11.49 10.75 -10.74
N GLU A 460 -11.85 9.52 -11.13
CA GLU A 460 -13.11 9.23 -11.82
C GLU A 460 -14.34 9.30 -10.89
N GLN A 461 -14.15 9.08 -9.59
CA GLN A 461 -15.22 9.01 -8.60
C GLN A 461 -15.14 10.12 -7.55
N PHE A 462 -16.29 10.51 -7.00
CA PHE A 462 -16.36 11.45 -5.88
C PHE A 462 -15.72 10.83 -4.64
N SER A 463 -14.87 11.60 -3.96
CA SER A 463 -14.10 11.13 -2.81
C SER A 463 -13.99 12.19 -1.71
N ALA A 464 -13.36 11.83 -0.59
CA ALA A 464 -13.06 12.77 0.49
C ALA A 464 -12.17 13.94 0.05
N ALA A 465 -11.39 13.80 -1.03
CA ALA A 465 -10.64 14.91 -1.62
C ALA A 465 -11.59 16.05 -2.08
N ASP A 466 -12.75 15.70 -2.63
CA ASP A 466 -13.76 16.67 -3.05
C ASP A 466 -14.39 17.39 -1.84
N ILE A 467 -14.61 16.66 -0.74
CA ILE A 467 -15.07 17.22 0.53
C ILE A 467 -14.05 18.23 1.07
N MET A 468 -12.75 17.87 1.05
CA MET A 468 -11.67 18.75 1.49
C MET A 468 -11.56 20.03 0.65
N MET A 469 -11.70 19.91 -0.67
CA MET A 469 -11.51 21.02 -1.62
C MET A 469 -12.66 22.04 -1.65
N MET A 470 -13.86 21.67 -1.22
CA MET A 470 -15.04 22.56 -1.27
C MET A 470 -14.84 23.85 -0.46
N PHE A 471 -14.39 23.73 0.79
CA PHE A 471 -14.20 24.89 1.66
C PHE A 471 -13.22 25.94 1.10
N PRO A 472 -11.95 25.61 0.76
CA PRO A 472 -11.01 26.60 0.29
C PRO A 472 -11.40 27.18 -1.07
N LEU A 473 -12.01 26.41 -1.97
CA LEU A 473 -12.51 26.96 -3.23
C LEU A 473 -13.70 27.92 -3.01
N ASN A 474 -14.56 27.67 -2.02
CA ASN A 474 -15.60 28.62 -1.62
C ASN A 474 -15.03 29.87 -0.96
N VAL A 475 -13.93 29.76 -0.22
CA VAL A 475 -13.19 30.93 0.29
C VAL A 475 -12.62 31.75 -0.86
N ALA A 476 -11.99 31.12 -1.85
CA ALA A 476 -11.36 31.80 -2.98
C ALA A 476 -12.34 32.72 -3.74
N THR A 477 -13.51 32.19 -4.13
CA THR A 477 -14.52 32.94 -4.90
C THR A 477 -15.44 33.75 -3.99
N GLY A 478 -15.81 33.20 -2.83
CA GLY A 478 -16.71 33.82 -1.87
C GLY A 478 -16.14 35.08 -1.22
N LEU A 479 -14.82 35.16 -1.02
CA LEU A 479 -14.14 36.33 -0.46
C LEU A 479 -13.54 37.27 -1.50
N ASN A 480 -13.78 37.03 -2.79
CA ASN A 480 -13.20 37.82 -3.89
C ASN A 480 -11.66 37.83 -3.83
N ILE A 481 -11.03 36.67 -3.57
CA ILE A 481 -9.56 36.52 -3.61
C ILE A 481 -9.09 36.25 -5.04
N VAL A 482 -9.95 35.64 -5.85
CA VAL A 482 -9.71 35.40 -7.27
C VAL A 482 -10.95 35.79 -8.06
N ASP A 483 -10.76 36.14 -9.33
CA ASP A 483 -11.87 36.32 -10.28
C ASP A 483 -12.47 34.96 -10.64
N GLU A 484 -13.69 34.71 -10.17
CA GLU A 484 -14.39 33.44 -10.38
C GLU A 484 -14.68 33.15 -11.86
N ALA A 485 -14.75 34.16 -12.72
CA ALA A 485 -15.05 33.99 -14.14
C ALA A 485 -13.95 33.22 -14.89
N GLN A 486 -12.74 33.15 -14.34
CA GLN A 486 -11.61 32.42 -14.91
C GLN A 486 -11.60 30.92 -14.62
N PHE A 487 -12.47 30.44 -13.73
CA PHE A 487 -12.44 29.05 -13.26
C PHE A 487 -13.75 28.30 -13.55
N PRO A 488 -14.12 28.12 -14.84
CA PRO A 488 -15.37 27.47 -15.21
C PRO A 488 -15.43 25.99 -14.80
N ASN A 489 -14.33 25.25 -14.78
CA ASN A 489 -14.33 23.85 -14.37
C ASN A 489 -14.52 23.71 -12.86
N VAL A 490 -13.89 24.59 -12.06
CA VAL A 490 -14.17 24.71 -10.62
C VAL A 490 -15.64 25.06 -10.38
N ALA A 491 -16.21 26.02 -11.12
CA ALA A 491 -17.61 26.39 -10.97
C ALA A 491 -18.56 25.23 -11.32
N ALA A 492 -18.27 24.49 -12.40
CA ALA A 492 -19.04 23.31 -12.79
C ALA A 492 -18.94 22.18 -11.76
N TRP A 493 -17.74 21.91 -11.25
CA TRP A 493 -17.50 20.92 -10.18
C TRP A 493 -18.26 21.29 -8.90
N LYS A 494 -18.22 22.56 -8.47
CA LYS A 494 -18.97 23.03 -7.28
C LYS A 494 -20.46 22.73 -7.44
N LYS A 495 -21.06 23.15 -8.57
CA LYS A 495 -22.48 22.90 -8.84
C LYS A 495 -22.82 21.40 -8.78
N LYS A 496 -21.95 20.54 -9.32
CA LYS A 496 -22.09 19.08 -9.29
C LYS A 496 -22.00 18.53 -7.87
N ALA A 497 -21.05 19.00 -7.07
CA ALA A 497 -20.87 18.60 -5.68
C ALA A 497 -22.03 19.08 -4.79
N GLU A 498 -22.50 20.31 -4.98
CA GLU A 498 -23.62 20.88 -4.23
C GLU A 498 -24.95 20.18 -4.53
N ALA A 499 -25.13 19.63 -5.74
CA ALA A 499 -26.32 18.87 -6.10
C ALA A 499 -26.44 17.52 -5.36
N ARG A 500 -25.41 17.06 -4.66
CA ARG A 500 -25.43 15.79 -3.92
C ARG A 500 -26.39 15.87 -2.74
N SER A 501 -27.19 14.82 -2.52
CA SER A 501 -28.20 14.80 -1.46
C SER A 501 -27.60 14.92 -0.06
N ALA A 502 -26.43 14.34 0.17
CA ALA A 502 -25.70 14.45 1.43
C ALA A 502 -25.18 15.88 1.70
N TYR A 503 -24.74 16.60 0.67
CA TYR A 503 -24.37 18.02 0.82
C TYR A 503 -25.58 18.86 1.25
N GLN A 504 -26.76 18.62 0.67
CA GLN A 504 -27.98 19.32 1.06
C GLN A 504 -28.42 18.98 2.50
N ARG A 505 -28.26 17.72 2.94
CA ARG A 505 -28.49 17.35 4.34
C ARG A 505 -27.49 18.02 5.28
N MET A 506 -26.22 18.08 4.90
CA MET A 506 -25.20 18.80 5.64
C MET A 506 -25.57 20.27 5.80
N LEU A 507 -26.00 20.97 4.73
CA LEU A 507 -26.42 22.37 4.84
C LEU A 507 -27.57 22.52 5.84
N LYS A 508 -28.56 21.62 5.82
CA LYS A 508 -29.68 21.66 6.75
C LYS A 508 -29.25 21.42 8.21
N ALA A 509 -28.25 20.57 8.44
CA ALA A 509 -27.76 20.24 9.79
C ALA A 509 -26.78 21.30 10.32
N ALA A 510 -25.78 21.65 9.51
CA ALA A 510 -24.64 22.50 9.88
C ALA A 510 -24.87 24.00 9.63
N ARG A 511 -25.88 24.37 8.85
CA ARG A 511 -26.24 25.77 8.54
C ARG A 511 -27.76 25.95 8.45
N PRO A 512 -28.53 25.58 9.49
CA PRO A 512 -29.99 25.58 9.42
C PRO A 512 -30.59 26.96 9.05
N ASP A 513 -29.92 28.04 9.45
CA ASP A 513 -30.34 29.43 9.20
C ASP A 513 -29.47 30.14 8.15
N GLY A 514 -28.71 29.38 7.36
CA GLY A 514 -27.79 29.89 6.35
C GLY A 514 -26.38 30.18 6.88
N MET A 515 -25.59 30.94 6.10
CA MET A 515 -24.21 31.25 6.46
C MET A 515 -24.15 32.47 7.40
N ILE A 516 -23.58 32.29 8.58
CA ILE A 516 -23.52 33.29 9.64
C ILE A 516 -22.10 33.82 9.77
N GLY A 517 -21.94 35.15 9.81
CA GLY A 517 -20.66 35.80 10.01
C GLY A 517 -19.62 35.43 8.93
N ASN A 518 -19.84 35.88 7.70
CA ASN A 518 -18.84 35.73 6.66
C ASN A 518 -17.67 36.71 6.88
N LEU A 519 -16.47 36.28 6.49
CA LEU A 519 -15.34 37.19 6.37
C LEU A 519 -15.67 38.27 5.31
N PRO A 520 -15.27 39.53 5.51
CA PRO A 520 -15.56 40.58 4.54
C PRO A 520 -14.94 40.24 3.19
N ARG A 521 -15.70 40.40 2.10
CA ARG A 521 -15.17 40.29 0.75
C ARG A 521 -14.08 41.33 0.54
N LEU A 522 -13.02 40.95 -0.16
CA LEU A 522 -12.00 41.91 -0.58
C LEU A 522 -12.62 42.88 -1.59
N PRO A 523 -12.34 44.20 -1.48
CA PRO A 523 -12.81 45.18 -2.45
C PRO A 523 -12.19 44.93 -3.82
N GLU A 524 -10.92 44.52 -3.87
CA GLU A 524 -10.17 44.20 -5.08
C GLU A 524 -9.32 42.94 -4.85
N HIS A 525 -9.27 42.06 -5.85
CA HIS A 525 -8.29 40.98 -5.95
C HIS A 525 -7.09 41.44 -6.79
N ALA A 526 -5.99 40.69 -6.76
CA ALA A 526 -4.86 40.97 -7.64
C ALA A 526 -5.29 40.89 -9.13
N PRO A 527 -4.70 41.70 -10.03
CA PRO A 527 -4.97 41.61 -11.46
C PRO A 527 -4.71 40.19 -11.95
N SER A 528 -5.67 39.64 -12.69
CA SER A 528 -5.60 38.27 -13.15
C SER A 528 -4.90 38.10 -14.49
N GLY A 529 -4.52 36.86 -14.80
CA GLY A 529 -3.83 36.50 -16.03
C GLY A 529 -2.34 36.19 -15.80
N PRO A 530 -1.54 36.04 -16.88
CA PRO A 530 -0.14 35.68 -16.77
C PRO A 530 0.61 36.60 -15.81
N ARG A 531 1.47 36.01 -14.98
CA ARG A 531 2.35 36.76 -14.08
C ARG A 531 3.43 37.53 -14.83
#